data_AF-A0A534MU33-F1
#
_entry.id   AF-A0A534MU33-F1
#
_cell.length_a   1.000
_cell.length_b   1.000
_cell.length_c   1.000
_cell.angle_alpha   90.00
_cell.angle_beta   90.00
_cell.angle_gamma   90.00
#
_symmetry.space_group_name_H-M   'P 1'
#
loop_
_entity.id
_entity.type
_entity.pdbx_description
1 polymer ?
#
loop_
_entity_poly.entity_id
_entity_poly.type
_entity_poly.pdbx_seq_one_letter_code
_entity_poly.pdbx_strand_id
1 'polypeptide(L)'
;MSDDVFLTRYLHVWVNVTIGNQTIPILTNGVGNTSVLWTTPAIAVSDVVVRVDVEDPFGAQASDTRTISLTRQSPLAIIVAVLIAILLGLFLLFAFLRARKKPKVPAEPPPTPPPGPAILPPVGAATVTPGLAPDKKVCPRCHTHVNA
;
A
#
# COMPACT_ATOMS: atom_id res chain seq x y z
N MET A 1 -38.74 44.05 29.05
CA MET A 1 -38.66 43.43 30.39
C MET A 1 -38.50 41.95 30.10
N SER A 2 -37.26 41.45 30.18
CA SER A 2 -36.96 40.05 29.89
C SER A 2 -37.39 39.22 31.09
N ASP A 3 -38.29 38.28 30.88
CA ASP A 3 -38.70 37.30 31.87
C ASP A 3 -37.56 36.28 32.10
N ASP A 4 -36.46 36.73 32.71
CA ASP A 4 -35.33 35.90 33.13
C ASP A 4 -35.64 35.13 34.43
N VAL A 5 -36.90 34.71 34.62
CA VAL A 5 -37.36 34.06 35.87
C VAL A 5 -36.97 32.57 35.91
N PHE A 6 -36.66 31.97 34.77
CA PHE A 6 -36.23 30.57 34.71
C PHE A 6 -34.73 30.47 34.49
N LEU A 7 -33.97 30.49 35.59
CA LEU A 7 -32.57 30.06 35.52
C LEU A 7 -32.55 28.61 35.02
N THR A 8 -31.78 28.35 33.97
CA THR A 8 -31.60 27.02 33.37
C THR A 8 -31.33 25.94 34.42
N ARG A 9 -30.71 26.30 35.55
CA ARG A 9 -30.40 25.42 36.70
C ARG A 9 -31.61 24.74 37.35
N TYR A 10 -32.84 25.14 37.07
CA TYR A 10 -34.04 24.54 37.64
C TYR A 10 -34.90 23.79 36.62
N LEU A 11 -34.49 23.78 35.35
CA LEU A 11 -35.25 23.10 34.31
C LEU A 11 -34.93 21.61 34.33
N HIS A 12 -35.96 20.79 34.36
CA HIS A 12 -35.88 19.34 34.17
C HIS A 12 -35.79 19.04 32.69
N VAL A 13 -34.87 18.16 32.29
CA VAL A 13 -34.53 17.88 30.90
C VAL A 13 -34.53 16.38 30.67
N TRP A 14 -35.23 15.95 29.62
CA TRP A 14 -35.16 14.61 29.08
C TRP A 14 -34.64 14.67 27.66
N VAL A 15 -33.80 13.70 27.31
CA VAL A 15 -33.25 13.59 25.96
C VAL A 15 -33.46 12.17 25.51
N ASN A 16 -34.17 12.00 24.40
CA ASN A 16 -34.45 10.72 23.78
C ASN A 16 -33.90 10.72 22.37
N VAL A 17 -33.38 9.57 21.94
CA VAL A 17 -32.97 9.36 20.55
C VAL A 17 -33.76 8.21 19.95
N THR A 18 -34.29 8.41 18.76
CA THR A 18 -35.02 7.39 18.01
C THR A 18 -34.22 7.00 16.79
N ILE A 19 -33.86 5.73 16.72
CA ILE A 19 -33.11 5.11 15.63
C ILE A 19 -34.00 4.04 15.02
N GLY A 20 -34.47 4.27 13.79
CA GLY A 20 -35.46 3.39 13.17
C GLY A 20 -36.75 3.33 13.99
N ASN A 21 -37.05 2.16 14.55
CA ASN A 21 -38.24 1.92 15.39
C ASN A 21 -37.93 1.85 16.89
N GLN A 22 -36.70 2.14 17.31
CA GLN A 22 -36.29 2.08 18.71
C GLN A 22 -36.03 3.48 19.26
N THR A 23 -36.70 3.82 20.36
CA THR A 23 -36.42 5.03 21.15
C THR A 23 -35.60 4.65 22.38
N ILE A 24 -34.48 5.33 22.56
CA ILE A 24 -33.49 5.09 23.60
C ILE A 24 -33.37 6.37 24.43
N PRO A 25 -33.59 6.32 25.75
CA PRO A 25 -33.35 7.47 26.61
C PRO A 25 -31.85 7.72 26.76
N ILE A 26 -31.41 8.93 26.45
CA ILE A 26 -30.02 9.40 26.66
C ILE A 26 -29.90 10.07 28.03
N LEU A 27 -30.88 10.91 28.38
CA LEU A 27 -30.96 11.58 29.67
C LEU A 27 -32.38 11.46 30.21
N THR A 28 -32.49 11.03 31.46
CA THR A 28 -33.77 10.96 32.18
C THR A 28 -33.77 11.96 33.32
N ASN A 29 -34.60 12.99 33.21
CA ASN A 29 -34.86 13.96 34.27
C ASN A 29 -33.59 14.65 34.82
N GLY A 30 -32.70 15.12 33.93
CA GLY A 30 -31.52 15.88 34.33
C GLY A 30 -31.88 17.34 34.62
N VAL A 31 -31.22 17.97 35.59
CA VAL A 31 -31.55 19.33 36.02
C VAL A 31 -30.51 20.32 35.50
N GLY A 32 -30.96 21.26 34.68
CA GLY A 32 -30.13 22.30 34.08
C GLY A 32 -29.02 21.80 33.15
N ASN A 33 -29.17 20.57 32.64
CA ASN A 33 -28.28 20.01 31.64
C ASN A 33 -28.39 20.79 30.32
N THR A 34 -27.29 21.38 29.88
CA THR A 34 -27.16 22.00 28.55
C THR A 34 -26.42 21.12 27.55
N SER A 35 -25.78 20.05 28.03
CA SER A 35 -25.11 19.04 27.22
C SER A 35 -25.16 17.67 27.90
N VAL A 36 -25.13 16.62 27.09
CA VAL A 36 -25.10 15.23 27.52
C VAL A 36 -24.17 14.46 26.61
N LEU A 37 -23.29 13.65 27.21
CA LEU A 37 -22.45 12.72 26.47
C LEU A 37 -23.26 11.47 26.12
N TRP A 38 -23.22 11.08 24.86
CA TRP A 38 -23.86 9.88 24.37
C TRP A 38 -22.92 9.12 23.42
N THR A 39 -22.88 7.80 23.56
CA THR A 39 -22.12 6.92 22.67
C THR A 39 -23.03 6.39 21.57
N THR A 40 -22.74 6.77 20.33
CA THR A 40 -23.47 6.31 19.17
C THR A 40 -23.11 4.85 18.82
N PRO A 41 -24.09 4.03 18.41
CA PRO A 41 -23.81 2.70 17.88
C PRO A 41 -23.07 2.78 16.53
N ALA A 42 -22.23 1.79 16.25
CA ALA A 42 -21.41 1.72 15.03
C ALA A 42 -22.20 1.28 13.78
N ILE A 43 -23.25 2.04 13.45
CA ILE A 43 -24.19 1.80 12.35
C ILE A 43 -24.22 2.99 11.39
N ALA A 44 -24.78 2.77 10.19
CA ALA A 44 -25.04 3.83 9.21
C ALA A 44 -26.55 3.96 9.00
N VAL A 45 -27.10 5.15 9.26
CA VAL A 45 -28.54 5.44 9.16
C VAL A 45 -28.76 6.94 8.96
N SER A 46 -29.69 7.31 8.06
CA SER A 46 -29.94 8.70 7.66
C SER A 46 -30.91 9.46 8.58
N ASP A 47 -31.79 8.75 9.29
CA ASP A 47 -33.00 9.32 9.90
C ASP A 47 -33.06 9.10 11.42
N VAL A 48 -32.03 9.56 12.13
CA VAL A 48 -32.01 9.50 13.59
C VAL A 48 -32.64 10.76 14.15
N VAL A 49 -33.66 10.59 14.99
CA VAL A 49 -34.40 11.72 15.59
C VAL A 49 -33.95 11.89 17.03
N VAL A 50 -33.37 13.03 17.36
CA VAL A 50 -33.12 13.44 18.73
C VAL A 50 -34.27 14.32 19.18
N ARG A 51 -34.90 13.98 20.29
CA ARG A 51 -35.95 14.77 20.94
C ARG A 51 -35.44 15.25 22.30
N VAL A 52 -35.64 16.53 22.56
CA VAL A 52 -35.35 17.15 23.85
C VAL A 52 -36.66 17.65 24.41
N ASP A 53 -36.95 17.25 25.64
CA ASP A 53 -38.09 17.72 26.42
C ASP A 53 -37.56 18.48 27.63
N VAL A 54 -38.18 19.62 27.92
CA VAL A 54 -37.81 20.48 29.02
C VAL A 54 -39.08 20.82 29.81
N GLU A 55 -39.00 20.73 31.13
CA GLU A 55 -40.06 21.09 32.06
C GLU A 55 -39.54 22.08 33.10
N ASP A 56 -40.31 23.12 33.39
CA ASP A 56 -40.03 24.03 34.49
C ASP A 56 -40.55 23.49 35.84
N PRO A 57 -40.11 24.03 36.99
CA PRO A 57 -40.59 23.59 38.30
C PRO A 57 -42.10 23.77 38.55
N PHE A 58 -42.80 24.51 37.69
CA PHE A 58 -44.23 24.79 37.78
C PHE A 58 -45.05 23.92 36.80
N GLY A 59 -44.40 23.00 36.08
CA GLY A 59 -45.01 22.04 35.16
C GLY A 59 -45.19 22.53 33.72
N ALA A 60 -44.65 23.70 33.34
CA ALA A 60 -44.68 24.13 31.95
C ALA A 60 -43.67 23.32 31.13
N GLN A 61 -44.10 22.80 29.99
CA GLN A 61 -43.28 21.92 29.14
C GLN A 61 -43.03 22.53 27.76
N ALA A 62 -41.82 22.28 27.23
CA ALA A 62 -41.43 22.58 25.86
C ALA A 62 -40.64 21.41 25.27
N SER A 63 -40.76 21.19 23.97
CA SER A 63 -40.00 20.13 23.28
C SER A 63 -39.49 20.59 21.92
N ASP A 64 -38.29 20.16 21.55
CA ASP A 64 -37.73 20.32 20.20
C ASP A 64 -37.20 18.98 19.67
N THR A 65 -37.16 18.85 18.35
CA THR A 65 -36.67 17.65 17.66
C THR A 65 -35.70 17.99 16.55
N ARG A 66 -34.63 17.20 16.42
CA ARG A 66 -33.63 17.33 15.37
C ARG A 66 -33.32 16.00 14.72
N THR A 67 -33.25 16.00 13.40
CA THR A 67 -32.85 14.86 12.60
C THR A 67 -31.36 14.93 12.29
N ILE A 68 -30.65 13.84 12.54
CA ILE A 68 -29.24 13.68 12.22
C ILE A 68 -29.02 12.36 11.47
N SER A 69 -27.94 12.28 10.72
CA SER A 69 -27.49 11.04 10.09
C SER A 69 -26.26 10.51 10.82
N LEU A 70 -26.25 9.22 11.11
CA LEU A 70 -25.10 8.51 11.65
C LEU A 70 -24.32 7.85 10.51
N THR A 71 -23.02 8.06 10.49
CA THR A 71 -22.12 7.40 9.55
C THR A 71 -21.26 6.38 10.29
N ARG A 72 -21.05 5.23 9.65
CA ARG A 72 -20.20 4.19 10.23
C ARG A 72 -18.74 4.60 10.10
N GLN A 73 -18.10 4.91 11.23
CA GLN A 73 -16.67 5.15 11.28
C GLN A 73 -15.96 3.78 11.29
N SER A 74 -15.55 3.30 10.12
CA SER A 74 -14.80 2.04 9.99
C SER A 74 -13.32 2.30 9.74
N PRO A 75 -12.39 1.71 10.54
CA PRO A 75 -10.96 1.80 10.26
C PRO A 75 -10.52 0.89 9.10
N LEU A 76 -11.46 0.20 8.41
CA LEU A 76 -11.13 -0.73 7.33
C LEU A 76 -10.24 -0.12 6.26
N ALA A 77 -10.51 1.12 5.84
CA ALA A 77 -9.68 1.80 4.85
C ALA A 77 -8.22 1.95 5.33
N ILE A 78 -8.02 2.30 6.60
CA ILE A 78 -6.68 2.41 7.21
C ILE A 78 -6.00 1.05 7.28
N ILE A 79 -6.73 0.02 7.72
CA ILE A 79 -6.22 -1.36 7.81
C ILE A 79 -5.79 -1.86 6.43
N VAL A 80 -6.63 -1.66 5.41
CA VAL A 80 -6.34 -2.05 4.02
C VAL A 80 -5.13 -1.28 3.48
N ALA A 81 -5.03 0.02 3.74
CA ALA A 81 -3.89 0.83 3.31
C ALA A 81 -2.56 0.35 3.93
N VAL A 82 -2.56 0.04 5.23
CA VAL A 82 -1.37 -0.49 5.93
C VAL A 82 -0.98 -1.86 5.37
N LEU A 83 -1.96 -2.74 5.11
CA LEU A 83 -1.69 -4.06 4.54
C LEU A 83 -1.04 -3.96 3.16
N ILE A 84 -1.54 -3.07 2.29
CA ILE A 84 -0.96 -2.81 0.97
C ILE A 84 0.48 -2.29 1.11
N ALA A 85 0.73 -1.34 2.01
CA ALA A 85 2.06 -0.80 2.25
C ALA A 85 3.06 -1.87 2.70
N ILE A 86 2.65 -2.77 3.59
CA ILE A 86 3.49 -3.89 4.07
C ILE A 86 3.81 -4.85 2.91
N LEU A 87 2.81 -5.22 2.10
CA LEU A 87 3.02 -6.12 0.97
C LEU A 87 3.99 -5.52 -0.06
N LEU A 88 3.84 -4.24 -0.38
CA LEU A 88 4.77 -3.52 -1.27
C LEU A 88 6.17 -3.41 -0.66
N GLY A 89 6.27 -3.10 0.62
CA GLY A 89 7.56 -3.03 1.33
C GLY A 89 8.30 -4.36 1.32
N LEU A 90 7.61 -5.47 1.61
CA LEU A 90 8.17 -6.81 1.55
C LEU A 90 8.57 -7.21 0.12
N PHE A 91 7.74 -6.87 -0.87
CA PHE A 91 8.05 -7.12 -2.28
C PHE A 91 9.33 -6.40 -2.71
N LEU A 92 9.45 -5.11 -2.39
CA LEU A 92 10.64 -4.31 -2.70
C LEU A 92 11.87 -4.81 -1.95
N LEU A 93 11.73 -5.15 -0.67
CA LEU A 93 12.82 -5.73 0.12
C LEU A 93 13.30 -7.05 -0.49
N PHE A 94 12.37 -7.92 -0.87
CA PHE A 94 12.68 -9.20 -1.48
C PHE A 94 13.33 -9.04 -2.85
N ALA A 95 12.84 -8.13 -3.68
CA ALA A 95 13.44 -7.78 -4.97
C ALA A 95 14.87 -7.23 -4.78
N PHE A 96 15.09 -6.36 -3.80
CA PHE A 96 16.40 -5.82 -3.46
C PHE A 96 17.37 -6.90 -2.98
N LEU A 97 16.93 -7.78 -2.08
CA LEU A 97 17.73 -8.91 -1.61
C LEU A 97 18.08 -9.87 -2.75
N ARG A 98 17.15 -10.16 -3.66
CA ARG A 98 17.43 -10.96 -4.87
C ARG A 98 18.40 -10.25 -5.82
N ALA A 99 18.28 -8.95 -6.00
CA ALA A 99 19.20 -8.17 -6.83
C ALA A 99 20.63 -8.21 -6.27
N ARG A 100 20.80 -8.12 -4.94
CA ARG A 100 22.11 -8.25 -4.29
C ARG A 100 22.72 -9.65 -4.36
N LYS A 101 21.89 -10.69 -4.47
CA LYS A 101 22.33 -12.09 -4.55
C LYS A 101 22.73 -12.54 -5.95
N LYS A 102 22.64 -11.69 -6.99
CA LYS A 102 23.17 -12.04 -8.32
C LYS A 102 24.71 -12.06 -8.28
N PRO A 103 25.38 -13.19 -8.57
CA PRO A 103 26.84 -13.24 -8.65
C PRO A 103 27.35 -12.31 -9.77
N LYS A 104 28.48 -11.64 -9.53
CA LYS A 104 29.27 -11.05 -10.62
C LYS A 104 29.63 -12.18 -11.58
N VAL A 105 29.29 -12.02 -12.86
CA VAL A 105 29.79 -12.87 -13.94
C VAL A 105 31.31 -12.97 -13.77
N PRO A 106 31.91 -14.18 -13.69
CA PRO A 106 33.36 -14.32 -13.58
C PRO A 106 34.01 -13.60 -14.76
N ALA A 107 34.93 -12.69 -14.47
CA ALA A 107 35.76 -12.07 -15.49
C ALA A 107 36.48 -13.18 -16.28
N GLU A 108 36.32 -13.16 -17.60
CA GLU A 108 37.02 -14.05 -18.52
C GLU A 108 38.54 -13.92 -18.30
N PRO A 109 39.32 -15.02 -18.28
CA PRO A 109 40.76 -14.93 -18.07
C PRO A 109 41.41 -14.20 -19.25
N PRO A 110 42.42 -13.35 -19.01
CA PRO A 110 43.05 -12.58 -20.06
C PRO A 110 43.72 -13.49 -21.10
N PRO A 111 43.70 -13.13 -22.39
CA PRO A 111 44.36 -13.90 -23.44
C PRO A 111 45.87 -14.00 -23.17
N THR A 112 46.40 -15.22 -23.30
CA THR A 112 47.79 -15.57 -23.04
C THR A 112 48.72 -14.86 -24.05
N PRO A 113 49.89 -14.31 -23.64
CA PRO A 113 50.81 -13.66 -24.57
C PRO A 113 51.48 -14.69 -25.49
N PRO A 114 51.82 -14.33 -26.74
CA PRO A 114 52.50 -15.24 -27.65
C PRO A 114 53.96 -15.53 -27.20
N PRO A 115 54.47 -16.76 -27.38
CA PRO A 115 55.86 -17.10 -27.07
C PRO A 115 56.88 -16.36 -27.94
N GLY A 116 57.94 -15.84 -27.31
CA GLY A 116 59.08 -15.18 -27.96
C GLY A 116 60.02 -16.12 -28.72
N PRO A 117 61.02 -15.57 -29.44
CA PRO A 117 61.66 -16.21 -30.59
C PRO A 117 62.69 -17.29 -30.20
N ALA A 118 62.61 -18.44 -30.88
CA ALA A 118 63.65 -19.47 -30.84
C ALA A 118 64.62 -19.27 -32.02
N ILE A 119 65.90 -19.15 -31.68
CA ILE A 119 67.05 -19.03 -32.59
C ILE A 119 67.31 -20.40 -33.25
N LEU A 120 67.47 -20.44 -34.58
CA LEU A 120 68.02 -21.58 -35.32
C LEU A 120 69.28 -21.14 -36.10
N PRO A 121 70.38 -21.93 -36.10
CA PRO A 121 71.59 -21.68 -36.88
C PRO A 121 71.53 -22.43 -38.25
N PRO A 122 72.53 -22.33 -39.14
CA PRO A 122 72.65 -21.26 -40.13
C PRO A 122 72.52 -21.75 -41.59
N VAL A 123 72.08 -20.79 -42.43
CA VAL A 123 72.53 -20.51 -43.82
C VAL A 123 72.34 -21.57 -44.92
N GLY A 124 71.48 -21.21 -45.88
CA GLY A 124 71.49 -21.73 -47.25
C GLY A 124 70.27 -21.26 -48.07
N ALA A 125 70.47 -20.21 -48.87
CA ALA A 125 69.56 -19.52 -49.82
C ALA A 125 68.56 -20.43 -50.61
N ALA A 126 67.41 -20.00 -51.13
CA ALA A 126 67.01 -18.70 -51.67
C ALA A 126 65.47 -18.53 -51.71
N THR A 127 65.08 -17.27 -51.75
CA THR A 127 63.78 -16.59 -51.65
C THR A 127 62.69 -17.02 -52.65
N VAL A 128 61.44 -17.19 -52.18
CA VAL A 128 60.20 -17.11 -53.00
C VAL A 128 59.11 -16.35 -52.21
N THR A 129 58.43 -15.43 -52.87
CA THR A 129 57.16 -14.77 -52.47
C THR A 129 56.17 -14.92 -53.64
N PRO A 130 54.84 -14.72 -53.47
CA PRO A 130 53.92 -15.12 -52.40
C PRO A 130 52.60 -15.77 -52.92
N GLY A 131 51.85 -16.51 -52.08
CA GLY A 131 50.37 -16.56 -52.21
C GLY A 131 49.64 -17.91 -52.01
N LEU A 132 48.68 -17.88 -51.07
CA LEU A 132 47.44 -18.68 -50.90
C LEU A 132 47.50 -20.16 -50.41
N ALA A 133 46.61 -20.43 -49.44
CA ALA A 133 46.35 -21.63 -48.65
C ALA A 133 45.61 -22.77 -49.42
N PRO A 134 44.96 -23.78 -48.78
CA PRO A 134 45.32 -24.74 -47.72
C PRO A 134 45.07 -26.23 -48.15
N ASP A 135 45.78 -27.22 -47.58
CA ASP A 135 45.61 -28.65 -47.95
C ASP A 135 44.38 -29.32 -47.31
N LYS A 136 43.26 -29.39 -48.04
CA LYS A 136 42.31 -30.51 -48.02
C LYS A 136 42.23 -31.08 -49.44
N LYS A 137 42.70 -32.30 -49.67
CA LYS A 137 42.68 -32.92 -51.00
C LYS A 137 41.26 -33.32 -51.41
N VAL A 138 40.81 -32.83 -52.56
CA VAL A 138 39.50 -33.10 -53.16
C VAL A 138 39.70 -34.04 -54.35
N CYS A 139 38.94 -35.13 -54.43
CA CYS A 139 39.06 -36.03 -55.58
C CYS A 139 38.38 -35.41 -56.83
N PRO A 140 39.07 -35.24 -57.97
CA PRO A 140 38.63 -34.34 -59.06
C PRO A 140 37.41 -34.77 -59.89
N ARG A 141 36.75 -35.90 -59.57
CA ARG A 141 35.57 -36.37 -60.32
C ARG A 141 34.27 -36.45 -59.53
N CYS A 142 34.32 -36.34 -58.20
CA CYS A 142 33.13 -36.54 -57.37
C CYS A 142 33.06 -35.62 -56.13
N HIS A 143 34.01 -34.70 -55.96
CA HIS A 143 33.94 -33.56 -55.02
C HIS A 143 33.44 -33.86 -53.59
N THR A 144 33.76 -35.03 -53.05
CA THR A 144 33.59 -35.33 -51.62
C THR A 144 34.96 -35.47 -50.95
N HIS A 145 35.11 -34.84 -49.78
CA HIS A 145 36.37 -34.75 -49.04
C HIS A 145 36.41 -35.81 -47.93
N VAL A 146 37.47 -36.63 -47.91
CA VAL A 146 37.75 -37.58 -46.82
C VAL A 146 39.01 -37.10 -46.11
N ASN A 147 38.91 -36.87 -44.80
CA ASN A 147 40.06 -36.50 -43.97
C ASN A 147 40.93 -37.76 -43.75
N ALA A 148 42.25 -37.63 -43.89
CA ALA A 148 43.19 -38.69 -43.50
C ALA A 148 43.29 -38.81 -41.97
#